data_AF-A0A3N5HDR6-F1
#
_entry.id   AF-A0A3N5HDR6-F1
#
_cell.length_a   1.000
_cell.length_b   1.000
_cell.length_c   1.000
_cell.angle_alpha   90.00
_cell.angle_beta   90.00
_cell.angle_gamma   90.00
#
_symmetry.space_group_name_H-M   'P 1'
#
loop_
_entity.id
_entity.type
_entity.pdbx_description
1 polymer ?
#
loop_
_entity_poly.entity_id
_entity_poly.type
_entity_poly.pdbx_seq_one_letter_code
_entity_poly.pdbx_strand_id
1 'polypeptide(L)'
;RRNLDHAHDKFAVMARALGVKTRGMGEAEAAFHVPEKIEELIRRLGLPRHLSELGVSSDDIPMMAEMAQQDICMLTNPCTYSTRDIESMYREVW
;
A
#
# COMPACT_ATOMS: atom_id res chain seq x y z
N ARG A 1 2.50 1.26 1.89
CA ARG A 1 3.89 1.46 2.36
C ARG A 1 4.88 1.57 1.21
N ARG A 2 4.92 0.63 0.26
CA ARG A 2 5.94 0.55 -0.81
C ARG A 2 6.11 1.83 -1.67
N ASN A 3 5.02 2.50 -2.02
CA ASN A 3 5.06 3.74 -2.80
C ASN A 3 5.40 5.00 -1.99
N LEU A 4 5.53 4.91 -0.66
CA LEU A 4 5.74 6.08 0.21
C LEU A 4 6.94 6.91 -0.27
N ASP A 5 8.07 6.24 -0.49
CA ASP A 5 9.34 6.88 -0.86
C ASP A 5 9.43 7.36 -2.31
N HIS A 6 8.38 7.13 -3.09
CA HIS A 6 8.28 7.53 -4.50
C HIS A 6 7.28 8.66 -4.72
N ALA A 7 6.56 9.10 -3.67
CA ALA A 7 5.48 10.08 -3.79
C ALA A 7 5.22 10.83 -2.46
N HIS A 8 6.27 11.28 -1.76
CA HIS A 8 6.13 11.97 -0.46
C HIS A 8 5.20 13.18 -0.52
N ASP A 9 5.27 13.99 -1.59
CA ASP A 9 4.41 15.15 -1.81
C ASP A 9 2.92 14.78 -1.79
N LYS A 10 2.55 13.74 -2.56
CA LYS A 10 1.16 13.24 -2.63
C LYS A 10 0.73 12.61 -1.32
N PHE A 11 1.60 11.85 -0.66
CA PHE A 11 1.31 11.28 0.66
C PHE A 11 1.17 12.36 1.73
N ALA A 12 1.93 13.46 1.67
CA ALA A 12 1.76 14.59 2.59
C ALA A 12 0.39 15.28 2.41
N VAL A 13 -0.11 15.37 1.17
CA VAL A 13 -1.48 15.82 0.90
C VAL A 13 -2.50 14.84 1.52
N MET A 14 -2.30 13.54 1.33
CA MET A 14 -3.18 12.51 1.92
C MET A 14 -3.18 12.56 3.45
N ALA A 15 -2.03 12.79 4.09
CA ALA A 15 -1.91 12.87 5.54
C ALA A 15 -2.85 13.95 6.12
N ARG A 16 -2.89 15.13 5.48
CA ARG A 16 -3.83 16.20 5.86
C ARG A 16 -5.28 15.78 5.70
N ALA A 17 -5.62 15.14 4.58
CA ALA A 17 -6.97 14.64 4.33
C ALA A 17 -7.40 13.56 5.34
N LEU A 18 -6.46 12.76 5.83
CA LEU A 18 -6.66 11.74 6.87
C LEU A 18 -6.66 12.32 8.29
N GLY A 19 -6.60 13.64 8.45
CA GLY A 19 -6.69 14.33 9.73
C GLY A 19 -5.38 14.34 10.54
N VAL A 20 -4.23 14.05 9.91
CA VAL A 20 -2.92 14.21 10.56
C VAL A 20 -2.64 15.71 10.76
N LYS A 21 -2.18 16.08 11.96
CA LYS A 21 -1.78 17.46 12.27
C LYS A 21 -0.39 17.74 11.68
N THR A 22 -0.34 18.14 10.41
CA THR A 22 0.94 18.31 9.68
C THR A 22 1.57 19.70 9.82
N ARG A 23 1.06 20.58 10.70
CA ARG A 23 1.59 21.96 10.80
C ARG A 23 3.03 21.92 11.32
N GLY A 24 3.96 22.45 10.54
CA GLY A 24 5.39 22.47 10.87
C GLY A 24 6.15 21.22 10.46
N MET A 25 5.48 20.20 9.90
CA MET A 25 6.13 19.00 9.39
C MET A 25 6.64 19.20 7.97
N GLY A 26 7.75 18.55 7.63
CA GLY A 26 8.18 18.37 6.25
C GLY A 26 7.30 17.35 5.51
N GLU A 27 7.40 17.28 4.18
CA GLU A 27 6.57 16.37 3.37
C GLU A 27 6.80 14.89 3.72
N ALA A 28 8.06 14.47 3.83
CA ALA A 28 8.40 13.09 4.20
C ALA A 28 7.89 12.71 5.59
N GLU A 29 7.98 13.64 6.56
CA GLU A 29 7.46 13.45 7.92
C GLU A 29 5.93 13.33 7.91
N ALA A 30 5.24 14.23 7.21
CA ALA A 30 3.79 14.17 7.07
C ALA A 30 3.34 12.86 6.37
N ALA A 31 4.02 12.49 5.27
CA ALA A 31 3.75 11.29 4.50
C ALA A 31 3.86 10.01 5.33
N PHE A 32 4.84 9.96 6.24
CA PHE A 32 5.12 8.79 7.08
C PHE A 32 3.91 8.33 7.93
N HIS A 33 3.01 9.26 8.28
CA HIS A 33 1.81 8.94 9.06
C HIS A 33 0.69 8.25 8.25
N VAL A 34 0.72 8.31 6.91
CA VAL A 34 -0.38 7.82 6.07
C VAL A 34 -0.63 6.32 6.23
N PRO A 35 0.37 5.42 6.16
CA PRO A 35 0.11 3.98 6.26
C PRO A 35 -0.60 3.59 7.56
N GLU A 36 -0.19 4.16 8.69
CA GLU A 36 -0.82 3.88 10.00
C GLU A 36 -2.27 4.37 10.04
N LYS A 37 -2.55 5.56 9.47
CA LYS A 37 -3.92 6.10 9.41
C LYS A 37 -4.85 5.23 8.57
N ILE A 38 -4.34 4.68 7.46
CA ILE A 38 -5.11 3.73 6.64
C ILE A 38 -5.37 2.43 7.41
N GLU A 39 -4.39 1.89 8.13
CA GLU A 39 -4.58 0.68 8.95
C GLU A 39 -5.53 0.89 10.13
N GLU A 40 -5.51 2.06 10.76
CA GLU A 40 -6.49 2.46 11.78
C GLU A 40 -7.90 2.47 11.19
N LEU A 41 -8.07 3.05 10.00
CA LEU A 41 -9.36 3.11 9.32
C LEU A 41 -9.89 1.70 8.95
N ILE A 42 -9.06 0.85 8.37
CA ILE A 42 -9.41 -0.55 8.03
C ILE A 42 -9.90 -1.29 9.27
N ARG A 43 -9.18 -1.17 10.39
CA ARG A 43 -9.59 -1.78 11.67
C ARG A 43 -10.93 -1.23 12.19
N ARG A 44 -11.12 0.08 12.13
CA ARG A 44 -12.37 0.73 12.58
C ARG A 44 -13.60 0.30 11.78
N LEU A 45 -13.40 -0.03 10.50
CA LEU A 45 -14.46 -0.53 9.62
C LEU A 45 -14.69 -2.04 9.76
N GLY A 46 -13.85 -2.77 10.50
CA GLY A 46 -13.96 -4.22 10.64
C GLY A 46 -13.67 -4.98 9.36
N LEU A 47 -12.83 -4.44 8.46
CA LEU A 47 -12.45 -5.09 7.21
C LEU A 47 -11.35 -6.15 7.46
N PRO A 48 -11.33 -7.24 6.67
CA PRO A 48 -10.27 -8.24 6.74
C PRO A 48 -8.91 -7.61 6.43
N ARG A 49 -7.85 -8.13 7.06
CA ARG A 49 -6.49 -7.59 6.96
C ARG A 49 -5.55 -8.50 6.20
N HIS A 50 -5.95 -9.74 5.98
CA HIS A 50 -5.18 -10.74 5.26
C HIS A 50 -5.99 -11.35 4.11
N LEU A 51 -5.29 -11.77 3.06
CA LEU A 51 -5.91 -12.36 1.88
C LEU A 51 -6.52 -13.74 2.16
N SER A 52 -5.94 -14.49 3.10
CA SER A 52 -6.50 -15.75 3.59
C SER A 52 -7.90 -15.60 4.19
N GLU A 53 -8.22 -14.45 4.82
CA GLU A 53 -9.57 -14.14 5.33
C GLU A 53 -10.60 -13.98 4.20
N LEU A 54 -10.14 -13.74 2.97
CA LEU A 54 -10.95 -13.62 1.76
C LEU A 54 -10.96 -14.92 0.92
N GLY A 55 -10.31 -15.99 1.39
CA GLY A 55 -10.25 -17.28 0.71
C GLY A 55 -9.18 -17.40 -0.38
N VAL A 56 -8.20 -16.48 -0.42
CA VAL A 56 -7.07 -16.57 -1.36
C VAL A 56 -6.12 -17.69 -0.93
N SER A 57 -5.82 -18.62 -1.83
CA SER A 57 -4.81 -19.66 -1.57
C SER A 57 -3.40 -19.07 -1.65
N SER A 58 -2.50 -19.51 -0.77
CA SER A 58 -1.07 -19.16 -0.88
C SER A 58 -0.45 -19.65 -2.18
N ASP A 59 -1.03 -20.70 -2.77
CA ASP A 59 -0.56 -21.33 -4.01
C ASP A 59 -0.89 -20.48 -5.24
N ASP A 60 -1.86 -19.58 -5.15
CA ASP A 60 -2.23 -18.66 -6.23
C ASP A 60 -1.32 -17.42 -6.30
N ILE A 61 -0.57 -17.14 -5.22
CA ILE A 61 0.26 -15.93 -5.10
C ILE A 61 1.26 -15.77 -6.27
N PRO A 62 2.01 -16.79 -6.71
CA PRO A 62 2.95 -16.64 -7.82
C PRO A 62 2.26 -16.18 -9.11
N MET A 63 1.11 -16.77 -9.44
CA MET A 63 0.31 -16.39 -10.61
C MET A 63 -0.24 -14.97 -10.47
N MET A 64 -0.80 -14.62 -9.30
CA MET A 64 -1.33 -13.27 -9.03
C MET A 64 -0.25 -12.20 -9.16
N ALA A 65 0.98 -12.49 -8.73
CA ALA A 65 2.12 -11.57 -8.84
C ALA A 65 2.51 -11.33 -10.30
N GLU A 66 2.54 -12.38 -11.13
CA GLU A 66 2.82 -12.25 -12.57
C GLU A 66 1.74 -11.43 -13.28
N MET A 67 0.47 -11.73 -13.02
CA MET A 67 -0.66 -10.97 -13.58
C MET A 67 -0.62 -9.49 -13.17
N ALA A 68 -0.34 -9.20 -11.90
CA ALA A 68 -0.26 -7.83 -11.41
C ALA A 68 0.93 -7.06 -12.00
N GLN A 69 2.04 -7.73 -12.30
CA GLN A 69 3.19 -7.10 -12.95
C GLN A 69 2.87 -6.72 -14.41
N GLN A 70 2.08 -7.55 -15.10
CA GLN A 70 1.68 -7.36 -16.49
C GLN A 70 0.45 -6.47 -16.67
N ASP A 71 -0.25 -6.14 -15.58
CA ASP A 71 -1.42 -5.27 -15.63
C ASP A 71 -1.06 -3.85 -16.06
N ILE A 72 -1.87 -3.26 -16.94
CA ILE A 72 -1.64 -1.92 -17.49
C ILE A 72 -1.58 -0.84 -16.41
N CYS A 73 -2.20 -1.06 -15.24
CA CYS A 73 -2.15 -0.15 -14.11
C CYS A 73 -0.72 0.04 -13.58
N MET A 74 0.18 -0.94 -13.75
CA MET A 74 1.58 -0.86 -13.35
C MET A 74 2.32 0.30 -14.04
N LEU A 75 1.92 0.68 -15.25
CA LEU A 75 2.49 1.82 -16.00
C LEU A 75 2.31 3.15 -15.26
N THR A 76 1.25 3.27 -14.47
CA THR A 76 0.91 4.50 -13.74
C THR A 76 1.23 4.45 -12.25
N ASN A 77 1.75 3.31 -11.76
CA ASN A 77 2.25 3.23 -10.40
C ASN A 77 3.53 4.10 -10.28
N PRO A 78 3.72 4.90 -9.22
CA PRO A 78 4.88 5.78 -9.08
C PRO A 78 6.23 5.02 -9.01
N CYS A 79 6.20 3.69 -8.87
CA CYS A 79 7.37 2.82 -8.92
C CYS A 79 7.04 1.53 -9.67
N THR A 80 7.90 1.11 -10.58
CA THR A 80 7.76 -0.22 -11.19
C THR A 80 8.32 -1.28 -10.25
N TYR A 81 7.51 -2.28 -9.91
CA TYR A 81 7.93 -3.43 -9.11
C TYR A 81 8.16 -4.65 -9.96
N SER A 82 9.15 -5.47 -9.60
CA SER A 82 9.33 -6.78 -10.23
C SER A 82 8.25 -7.75 -9.74
N THR A 83 8.02 -8.84 -10.50
CA THR A 83 7.12 -9.93 -10.07
C THR A 83 7.49 -10.45 -8.68
N ARG A 84 8.80 -10.56 -8.37
CA ARG A 84 9.29 -11.00 -7.07
C ARG A 84 8.94 -10.03 -5.95
N ASP A 85 9.02 -8.72 -6.20
CA ASP A 85 8.63 -7.71 -5.20
C ASP A 85 7.13 -7.81 -4.91
N ILE A 86 6.30 -7.95 -5.95
CA ILE A 86 4.85 -8.08 -5.83
C ILE A 86 4.48 -9.37 -5.09
N GLU A 87 5.12 -10.50 -5.42
CA GLU A 87 4.95 -11.76 -4.70
C GLU A 87 5.29 -11.59 -3.20
N SER A 88 6.40 -10.93 -2.88
CA SER A 88 6.75 -10.62 -1.48
C SER A 88 5.67 -9.78 -0.80
N MET A 89 5.08 -8.81 -1.49
CA MET A 89 3.98 -8.00 -0.95
C MET A 89 2.72 -8.83 -0.69
N TYR A 90 2.35 -9.73 -1.61
CA TYR A 90 1.22 -10.63 -1.39
C TYR A 90 1.45 -11.54 -0.18
N ARG A 91 2.67 -12.08 -0.02
CA ARG A 91 3.02 -12.94 1.12
C ARG A 91 3.03 -12.21 2.46
N GLU A 92 3.34 -10.91 2.47
CA GLU A 92 3.31 -10.08 3.69
C GLU A 92 1.90 -9.88 4.27
N VAL A 93 0.88 -9.96 3.41
CA VAL A 93 -0.53 -9.76 3.79
C VAL A 93 -1.39 -10.98 3.48
N TRP A 94 -0.78 -12.16 3.28
CA TRP A 94 -1.52 -13.39 3.06
C TRP A 94 -2.15 -13.90 4.35
#